data_AF-A0A7I5EBN5-F1
#
_entry.id   AF-A0A7I5EBN5-F1
#
_cell.length_a   1.000
_cell.length_b   1.000
_cell.length_c   1.000
_cell.angle_alpha   90.00
_cell.angle_beta   90.00
_cell.angle_gamma   90.00
#
_symmetry.space_group_name_H-M   'P 1'
#
loop_
_entity.id
_entity.type
_entity.pdbx_description
1 polymer ?
#
loop_
_entity_poly.entity_id
_entity_poly.type
_entity_poly.pdbx_seq_one_letter_code
_entity_poly.pdbx_strand_id
1 'polypeptide(L)' 'MFFYFLCALLLLNAFTSDAEVTQECSDKALETKAGGRFCEYMATSKDPKGQILCKAKGYEQIAQEYCAKTCGFCQ' A
#
# COMPACT_ATOMS: atom_id res chain seq x y z
N MET A 1 17.19 12.07 40.70
CA MET A 1 17.66 11.41 39.46
C MET A 1 16.73 10.31 38.96
N PHE A 2 16.17 9.46 39.83
CA PHE A 2 15.23 8.38 39.42
C PHE A 2 13.97 8.86 38.68
N PHE A 3 13.39 10.00 39.11
CA PHE A 3 12.23 10.60 38.43
C PHE A 3 12.50 11.03 36.97
N TYR A 4 13.74 11.40 36.63
CA TYR A 4 14.08 11.78 35.26
C TYR A 4 14.11 10.57 34.31
N PHE A 5 14.53 9.40 34.82
CA PHE A 5 14.52 8.16 34.05
C PHE A 5 13.10 7.69 33.74
N LEU A 6 12.18 7.83 34.70
CA LEU A 6 10.76 7.51 34.49
C LEU A 6 10.11 8.43 33.46
N CYS A 7 10.41 9.73 33.50
CA CYS A 7 9.92 10.67 32.49
C CYS A 7 10.49 10.39 31.09
N ALA A 8 11.77 10.04 30.98
CA ALA A 8 12.38 9.69 29.70
C ALA A 8 11.78 8.42 29.07
N LEU A 9 11.49 7.40 29.90
CA LEU A 9 10.84 6.17 29.45
C LEU A 9 9.38 6.39 29.01
N LEU A 10 8.64 7.27 29.69
CA LEU A 10 7.29 7.67 29.29
C LEU A 10 7.27 8.41 27.94
N LEU A 11 8.26 9.28 27.69
CA LEU A 11 8.39 10.01 26.42
C LEU A 11 8.75 9.09 25.24
N LEU A 12 9.55 8.03 25.47
CA LEU A 12 9.86 7.04 24.44
C LEU A 12 8.64 6.19 24.07
N ASN A 13 7.80 5.82 25.04
CA ASN A 13 6.57 5.09 24.77
C ASN A 13 5.50 5.93 24.06
N ALA A 14 5.49 7.25 24.25
CA ALA A 14 4.58 8.16 23.54
C ALA A 14 4.94 8.36 22.06
N PHE A 15 6.20 8.16 21.66
CA PHE A 15 6.66 8.32 20.28
C PHE A 15 6.66 7.01 19.47
N THR A 16 6.36 5.87 20.11
CA THR A 16 6.37 4.54 19.45
C THR A 16 4.96 4.04 19.11
N SER A 17 3.91 4.77 19.47
CA SER A 17 2.53 4.37 19.23
C SER A 17 2.05 4.51 17.78
N ASP A 18 2.80 5.19 16.91
CA ASP A 18 2.39 5.47 15.52
C ASP A 18 3.34 4.86 14.48
N ALA A 19 3.95 3.72 14.79
CA ALA A 19 4.53 2.83 13.77
C ALA A 19 3.64 1.61 13.53
N GLU A 20 2.34 1.74 13.72
CA GLU A 20 1.43 1.00 12.89
C GLU A 20 1.61 1.57 11.48
N VAL A 21 2.44 0.92 10.67
CA VAL A 21 2.23 0.94 9.23
C VAL A 21 0.86 0.28 9.03
N THR A 22 -0.21 1.03 9.31
CA THR A 22 -1.48 0.82 8.65
C THR A 22 -1.15 1.10 7.20
N GLN A 23 -0.73 0.07 6.49
CA GLN A 23 -0.77 0.05 5.04
C GLN A 23 -2.26 0.13 4.72
N GLU A 24 -2.82 1.34 4.83
CA GLU A 24 -4.21 1.61 4.46
C GLU A 24 -4.36 1.02 3.08
N CYS A 25 -5.34 0.14 2.92
CA CYS A 25 -5.59 -0.50 1.65
C CYS A 25 -5.93 0.58 0.62
N SER A 26 -4.92 0.94 -0.16
CA SER A 26 -4.95 2.07 -1.08
C SER A 26 -4.02 1.78 -2.25
N ASP A 27 -4.37 2.37 -3.39
CA ASP A 27 -3.55 2.30 -4.58
C ASP A 27 -2.47 3.38 -4.52
N LYS A 28 -1.22 2.97 -4.37
CA LYS A 28 -0.04 3.86 -4.35
C LYS A 28 0.03 4.73 -5.61
N ALA A 29 -0.47 4.24 -6.75
CA ALA A 29 -0.47 5.01 -7.99
C ALA A 29 -1.42 6.22 -7.97
N LEU A 30 -2.40 6.29 -7.06
CA LEU A 30 -3.38 7.38 -7.00
C LEU A 30 -2.81 8.73 -6.55
N GLU A 31 -1.53 8.80 -6.18
CA GLU A 31 -0.80 10.06 -5.99
C GLU A 31 -0.87 10.98 -7.22
N THR A 32 -1.09 10.40 -8.41
CA THR A 32 -1.23 11.15 -9.66
C THR A 32 -2.45 10.70 -10.48
N LYS A 33 -3.02 11.61 -11.28
CA LYS A 33 -4.05 11.25 -12.28
C LYS A 33 -3.55 10.20 -13.29
N ALA A 34 -2.26 10.19 -13.58
CA ALA A 34 -1.65 9.20 -14.47
C ALA A 34 -1.69 7.80 -13.83
N GLY A 35 -1.40 7.70 -12.53
CA GLY A 35 -1.44 6.44 -11.83
C GLY A 35 -2.86 5.91 -11.59
N GLY A 36 -3.87 6.78 -11.43
CA GLY A 36 -5.27 6.35 -11.47
C GLY A 36 -5.66 5.67 -12.79
N ARG A 37 -5.28 6.27 -13.93
CA ARG A 37 -5.46 5.65 -15.26
C ARG A 37 -4.68 4.35 -15.41
N PHE A 38 -3.49 4.26 -14.79
CA PHE A 38 -2.71 3.02 -14.77
C PHE A 38 -3.43 1.90 -14.02
N CYS A 39 -4.00 2.18 -12.85
CA CYS A 39 -4.75 1.15 -12.11
C CYS A 39 -6.03 0.72 -12.84
N GLU A 40 -6.75 1.65 -13.46
CA GLU A 40 -7.88 1.34 -14.33
C GLU A 40 -7.45 0.45 -15.52
N TYR A 41 -6.32 0.77 -16.16
CA TYR A 41 -5.75 -0.05 -17.22
C TYR A 41 -5.40 -1.47 -16.74
N MET A 42 -4.76 -1.60 -15.57
CA MET A 42 -4.42 -2.89 -14.98
C MET A 42 -5.66 -3.74 -14.66
N ALA A 43 -6.76 -3.11 -14.24
CA ALA A 43 -8.02 -3.79 -13.90
C ALA A 43 -8.84 -4.21 -15.13
N THR A 44 -8.69 -3.52 -16.26
CA THR A 44 -9.56 -3.70 -17.44
C THR A 44 -8.87 -4.40 -18.61
N SER A 45 -7.54 -4.23 -18.74
CA SER A 45 -6.78 -4.78 -19.86
C SER A 45 -6.36 -6.22 -19.62
N LYS A 46 -6.05 -6.91 -20.71
CA LYS A 46 -5.68 -8.34 -20.70
C LYS A 46 -4.32 -8.57 -21.33
N ASP A 47 -3.61 -9.59 -20.85
CA ASP A 47 -2.39 -10.09 -21.46
C ASP A 47 -2.71 -10.84 -22.79
N PRO A 48 -1.69 -11.24 -23.58
CA PRO A 48 -1.89 -12.00 -24.82
C PRO A 48 -2.61 -13.35 -24.63
N LYS A 49 -2.71 -13.85 -23.39
CA LYS A 49 -3.41 -15.09 -23.03
C LYS A 49 -4.85 -14.84 -22.54
N GLY A 50 -5.30 -13.58 -22.54
CA GLY A 50 -6.64 -13.18 -22.14
C GLY A 50 -6.85 -13.02 -20.63
N GLN A 51 -5.80 -13.06 -19.82
CA GLN A 51 -5.87 -12.84 -18.37
C GLN A 51 -5.84 -11.34 -18.07
N ILE A 52 -6.68 -10.89 -17.14
CA ILE A 52 -6.65 -9.49 -16.67
C ILE A 52 -5.26 -9.18 -16.11
N LEU A 53 -4.69 -8.02 -16.44
CA LEU A 53 -3.32 -7.67 -16.05
C LEU A 53 -3.10 -7.70 -14.53
N CYS A 54 -4.10 -7.30 -13.72
CA CYS A 54 -4.04 -7.48 -12.26
C CYS A 54 -3.65 -8.92 -11.84
N LYS A 55 -4.04 -9.96 -12.60
CA LYS A 55 -3.80 -11.37 -12.28
C LYS A 55 -2.84 -12.06 -13.27
N ALA A 56 -2.35 -11.34 -14.27
CA ALA A 56 -1.48 -11.90 -15.28
C ALA A 56 -0.07 -12.11 -14.71
N LYS A 57 0.53 -13.27 -15.00
CA LYS A 57 1.91 -13.56 -14.61
C LYS A 57 2.85 -12.49 -15.16
N GLY A 58 3.59 -11.84 -14.26
CA GLY A 58 4.53 -10.75 -14.58
C GLY A 58 3.97 -9.35 -14.33
N TYR A 59 2.65 -9.18 -14.24
CA TYR A 59 2.01 -7.91 -13.90
C TYR A 59 1.43 -7.91 -12.48
N GLU A 60 1.13 -9.09 -11.93
CA GLU A 60 0.57 -9.25 -10.59
C GLU A 60 1.38 -8.55 -9.49
N GLN A 61 2.71 -8.64 -9.50
CA GLN A 61 3.57 -7.97 -8.51
C GLN A 61 3.42 -6.44 -8.58
N ILE A 62 3.40 -5.89 -9.79
CA ILE A 62 3.23 -4.45 -10.02
C ILE A 62 1.81 -4.03 -9.59
N ALA A 63 0.81 -4.85 -9.91
CA ALA A 63 -0.57 -4.61 -9.53
C ALA A 63 -0.74 -4.62 -8.01
N GLN A 64 -0.08 -5.54 -7.31
CA GLN A 64 -0.11 -5.64 -5.84
C GLN A 64 0.60 -4.47 -5.16
N GLU A 65 1.71 -3.97 -5.73
CA GLU A 65 2.42 -2.82 -5.14
C GLU A 65 1.69 -1.49 -5.40
N TYR A 66 1.23 -1.27 -6.63
CA TYR A 66 0.78 0.05 -7.05
C TYR A 66 -0.74 0.22 -7.08
N CYS A 67 -1.47 -0.88 -7.27
CA CYS A 67 -2.92 -0.90 -7.49
C CYS A 67 -3.61 -1.95 -6.59
N ALA A 68 -3.11 -2.09 -5.35
CA ALA A 68 -3.54 -3.10 -4.40
C ALA A 68 -5.07 -3.11 -4.19
N LYS A 69 -5.68 -1.94 -4.04
CA LYS A 69 -7.11 -1.79 -3.81
C LYS A 69 -7.91 -1.99 -5.09
N THR A 70 -7.53 -1.33 -6.18
CA THR A 70 -8.21 -1.45 -7.48
C THR A 70 -8.20 -2.88 -8.01
N CYS A 71 -7.08 -3.61 -7.83
CA CYS A 71 -6.97 -5.01 -8.22
C CYS A 71 -7.51 -6.00 -7.18
N GLY A 72 -7.96 -5.53 -6.01
CA GLY A 72 -8.61 -6.35 -4.98
C GLY A 72 -7.67 -7.23 -4.16
N PHE A 73 -6.41 -6.84 -4.00
CA PHE A 73 -5.42 -7.53 -3.15
C PHE A 73 -5.56 -7.20 -1.66
N CYS A 74 -6.29 -6.14 -1.33
CA CYS A 74 -6.63 -5.76 0.04
C CYS A 74 -8.06 -5.19 0.11
N GLN A 75 -8.65 -5.11 1.32
CA GLN A 75 -9.96 -4.53 1.60
C GLN A 75 -9.90 -3.61 2.82
#